data_AF-A0A925I6M6-F1
#
_entry.id   AF-A0A925I6M6-F1
#
_cell.length_a   1.000
_cell.length_b   1.000
_cell.length_c   1.000
_cell.angle_alpha   90.00
_cell.angle_beta   90.00
_cell.angle_gamma   90.00
#
_symmetry.space_group_name_H-M   'P 1'
#
loop_
_entity.id
_entity.type
_entity.pdbx_description
1 polymer ?
#
loop_
_entity_poly.entity_id
_entity_poly.type
_entity_poly.pdbx_seq_one_letter_code
_entity_poly.pdbx_strand_id
1 'polypeptide(L)'
;MKKITILILAATLSCHALAEEKLSSIEAFKEQTAYQLMMCRIQTQIALGEVELGKTDSPWEKIGACLKAGRIETKKLFSPALAKVSKKPTAAKLLKDYYAAWITSFNGISPEPGERKMAYEQRQTSAEAKHDEIWNRFEIEAGF
;
A
#
# COMPACT_ATOMS: atom_id res chain seq x y z
N MET A 1 -19.95 -46.23 47.01
CA MET A 1 -20.25 -45.26 45.94
C MET A 1 -19.40 -44.01 46.14
N LYS A 2 -18.33 -43.82 45.35
CA LYS A 2 -17.41 -42.67 45.42
C LYS A 2 -17.89 -41.59 44.46
N LYS A 3 -18.14 -40.37 44.94
CA LYS A 3 -18.38 -39.19 44.10
C LYS A 3 -17.02 -38.58 43.76
N ILE A 4 -16.68 -38.52 42.48
CA ILE A 4 -15.49 -37.86 41.96
C ILE A 4 -15.91 -36.43 41.59
N THR A 5 -15.40 -35.46 42.34
CA THR A 5 -15.53 -34.02 42.04
C THR A 5 -14.42 -33.65 41.06
N ILE A 6 -14.79 -33.27 39.84
CA ILE A 6 -13.85 -32.77 38.82
C ILE A 6 -13.71 -31.26 38.99
N LEU A 7 -12.57 -30.81 39.50
CA LEU A 7 -12.14 -29.40 39.43
C LEU A 7 -11.67 -29.13 38.00
N ILE A 8 -12.41 -28.31 37.24
CA ILE A 8 -11.96 -27.80 35.95
C ILE A 8 -11.08 -26.58 36.23
N LEU A 9 -9.78 -26.77 36.10
CA LEU A 9 -8.78 -25.70 36.15
C LEU A 9 -8.85 -24.95 34.81
N ALA A 10 -9.48 -23.78 34.81
CA ALA A 10 -9.49 -22.88 33.65
C ALA A 10 -8.08 -22.30 33.46
N ALA A 11 -7.33 -22.87 32.52
CA ALA A 11 -6.07 -22.30 32.06
C ALA A 11 -6.39 -21.00 31.31
N THR A 12 -6.03 -19.87 31.91
CA THR A 12 -6.08 -18.54 31.29
C THR A 12 -5.13 -18.52 30.09
N LEU A 13 -5.69 -18.55 28.89
CA LEU A 13 -5.00 -18.36 27.63
C LEU A 13 -4.62 -16.87 27.49
N SER A 14 -3.59 -16.43 28.21
CA SER A 14 -2.98 -15.10 28.01
C SER A 14 -2.13 -15.14 26.73
N CYS A 15 -2.78 -15.14 25.57
CA CYS A 15 -2.11 -15.06 24.28
C CYS A 15 -1.82 -13.59 23.95
N HIS A 16 -0.55 -13.18 24.09
CA HIS A 16 0.21 -12.28 23.19
C HIS A 16 -0.43 -10.99 22.63
N ALA A 17 -1.37 -10.34 23.31
CA ALA A 17 -1.97 -9.06 22.87
C ALA A 17 -1.03 -7.83 22.89
N LEU A 18 0.30 -7.99 22.98
CA LEU A 18 1.25 -6.87 23.09
C LEU A 18 2.09 -6.63 21.82
N ALA A 19 1.98 -7.47 20.80
CA ALA A 19 2.67 -7.31 19.51
C ALA A 19 1.74 -6.84 18.36
N GLU A 20 0.43 -7.15 18.44
CA GLU A 20 -0.55 -6.96 17.36
C GLU A 20 -0.86 -5.48 17.06
N GLU A 21 -0.73 -4.58 18.05
CA GLU A 21 -1.12 -3.17 17.89
C GLU A 21 0.00 -2.25 17.37
N LYS A 22 1.25 -2.71 17.40
CA LYS A 22 2.41 -1.93 16.92
C LYS A 22 2.58 -2.00 15.40
N LEU A 23 2.11 -3.07 14.78
CA LEU A 23 2.27 -3.38 13.35
C LEU A 23 1.10 -2.85 12.49
N SER A 24 -0.11 -2.77 13.05
CA SER A 24 -1.35 -2.55 12.29
C SER A 24 -1.38 -1.30 11.40
N SER A 25 -0.84 -0.15 11.83
CA SER A 25 -0.90 1.07 11.02
C SER A 25 0.20 1.16 9.96
N ILE A 26 1.34 0.51 10.16
CA ILE A 26 2.43 0.45 9.17
C ILE A 26 2.06 -0.57 8.09
N GLU A 27 1.55 -1.74 8.50
CA GLU A 27 1.03 -2.76 7.60
C GLU A 27 -0.16 -2.23 6.81
N ALA A 28 -1.16 -1.62 7.45
CA ALA A 28 -2.29 -1.02 6.74
C ALA A 28 -1.83 0.05 5.73
N PHE A 29 -0.79 0.81 6.04
CA PHE A 29 -0.23 1.77 5.10
C PHE A 29 0.47 1.09 3.90
N LYS A 30 1.25 0.03 4.13
CA LYS A 30 1.88 -0.79 3.08
C LYS A 30 0.83 -1.47 2.18
N GLU A 31 -0.19 -2.05 2.79
CA GLU A 31 -1.26 -2.73 2.07
C GLU A 31 -2.08 -1.74 1.24
N GLN A 32 -2.42 -0.59 1.81
CA GLN A 32 -3.18 0.43 1.10
C GLN A 32 -2.39 1.00 -0.09
N THR A 33 -1.10 1.29 0.09
CA THR A 33 -0.25 1.80 -1.00
C THR A 33 -0.16 0.79 -2.14
N ALA A 34 0.05 -0.50 -1.85
CA ALA A 34 0.06 -1.57 -2.84
C ALA A 34 -1.31 -1.75 -3.52
N TYR A 35 -2.39 -1.78 -2.74
CA TYR A 35 -3.75 -1.92 -3.25
C TYR A 35 -4.12 -0.79 -4.21
N GLN A 36 -3.84 0.46 -3.85
CA GLN A 36 -4.16 1.60 -4.70
C GLN A 36 -3.35 1.57 -6.00
N LEU A 37 -2.04 1.27 -5.94
CA LEU A 37 -1.21 1.10 -7.15
C LEU A 37 -1.82 0.06 -8.09
N MET A 38 -2.12 -1.13 -7.57
CA MET A 38 -2.72 -2.22 -8.36
C MET A 38 -4.07 -1.82 -8.96
N MET A 39 -4.98 -1.31 -8.15
CA MET A 39 -6.34 -1.00 -8.60
C MET A 39 -6.37 0.13 -9.62
N CYS A 40 -5.60 1.20 -9.42
CA CYS A 40 -5.56 2.28 -10.40
C CYS A 40 -4.85 1.88 -11.70
N ARG A 41 -3.86 0.97 -11.65
CA ARG A 41 -3.29 0.39 -12.88
C ARG A 41 -4.34 -0.40 -13.65
N ILE A 42 -5.07 -1.29 -12.97
CA ILE A 42 -6.14 -2.09 -13.60
C ILE A 42 -7.22 -1.20 -14.20
N GLN A 43 -7.71 -0.21 -13.44
CA GLN A 43 -8.74 0.72 -13.93
C GLN A 43 -8.24 1.55 -15.11
N THR A 44 -6.96 1.91 -15.13
CA THR A 44 -6.35 2.62 -16.27
C THR A 44 -6.34 1.76 -17.51
N GLN A 45 -5.92 0.49 -17.41
CA GLN A 45 -5.94 -0.43 -18.54
C GLN A 45 -7.36 -0.68 -19.07
N ILE A 46 -8.34 -0.81 -18.18
CA ILE A 46 -9.76 -0.93 -18.56
C ILE A 46 -10.22 0.33 -19.30
N ALA A 47 -9.96 1.53 -18.76
CA ALA A 47 -10.37 2.79 -19.36
C ALA A 47 -9.76 3.00 -20.76
N LEU A 48 -8.49 2.62 -20.95
CA LEU A 48 -7.84 2.66 -22.26
C LEU A 48 -8.49 1.66 -23.23
N GLY A 49 -8.76 0.43 -22.79
CA GLY A 49 -9.43 -0.58 -23.62
C GLY A 49 -10.86 -0.17 -24.01
N GLU A 50 -11.59 0.56 -23.16
CA GLU A 50 -12.91 1.09 -23.52
C GLU A 50 -12.84 2.11 -24.66
N VAL A 51 -11.77 2.92 -24.74
CA VAL A 51 -11.54 3.84 -25.87
C VAL A 51 -11.23 3.06 -27.14
N GLU A 52 -10.37 2.05 -27.06
CA GLU A 52 -10.03 1.19 -28.20
C GLU A 52 -11.25 0.44 -28.76
N LEU A 53 -12.19 0.07 -27.89
CA LEU A 53 -13.45 -0.57 -28.26
C LEU A 53 -14.55 0.42 -28.69
N GLY A 54 -14.28 1.73 -28.72
CA GLY A 54 -15.25 2.77 -29.08
C GLY A 54 -16.41 2.92 -28.09
N LYS A 55 -16.24 2.48 -26.83
CA LYS A 55 -17.25 2.61 -25.77
C LYS A 55 -17.24 4.00 -25.11
N THR A 56 -16.14 4.73 -25.24
CA THR A 56 -15.97 6.08 -24.72
C THR A 56 -14.94 6.85 -25.56
N ASP A 57 -15.09 8.17 -25.65
CA ASP A 57 -14.16 9.02 -26.40
C ASP A 57 -12.90 9.39 -25.59
N SER A 58 -12.90 9.16 -24.27
CA SER A 58 -11.83 9.62 -23.39
C SER A 58 -11.69 8.76 -22.12
N PRO A 59 -10.47 8.32 -21.75
CA PRO A 59 -10.24 7.53 -20.55
C PRO A 59 -9.92 8.41 -19.32
N TRP A 60 -9.64 9.71 -19.53
CA TRP A 60 -8.92 10.55 -18.58
C TRP A 60 -9.70 10.86 -17.30
N GLU A 61 -11.02 10.96 -17.40
CA GLU A 61 -11.88 11.19 -16.23
C GLU A 61 -11.82 10.00 -15.26
N LYS A 62 -11.94 8.77 -15.79
CA LYS A 62 -11.87 7.54 -14.98
C LYS A 62 -10.50 7.36 -14.34
N ILE A 63 -9.42 7.59 -15.11
CA ILE A 63 -8.05 7.55 -14.61
C ILE A 63 -7.85 8.59 -13.50
N GLY A 64 -8.23 9.84 -13.77
CA GLY A 64 -8.09 10.95 -12.82
C GLY A 64 -8.88 10.72 -11.52
N ALA A 65 -10.09 10.16 -11.61
CA ALA A 65 -10.91 9.82 -10.46
C ALA A 65 -10.23 8.78 -9.56
N CYS A 66 -9.65 7.71 -10.13
CA CYS A 66 -8.91 6.71 -9.36
C CYS A 66 -7.71 7.34 -8.65
N LEU A 67 -6.90 8.11 -9.38
CA LEU A 67 -5.70 8.76 -8.84
C LEU A 67 -6.02 9.78 -7.75
N LYS A 68 -7.18 10.44 -7.82
CA LYS A 68 -7.63 11.35 -6.77
C LYS A 68 -8.06 10.58 -5.52
N ALA A 69 -8.90 9.56 -5.68
CA ALA A 69 -9.41 8.76 -4.58
C ALA A 69 -8.28 8.03 -3.84
N GLY A 70 -7.38 7.35 -4.57
CA GLY A 70 -6.30 6.59 -3.95
C GLY A 70 -5.30 7.45 -3.19
N ARG A 71 -5.05 8.68 -3.61
CA ARG A 71 -4.27 9.66 -2.83
C ARG A 71 -4.94 10.02 -1.52
N ILE A 72 -6.24 10.31 -1.56
CA ILE A 72 -7.00 10.70 -0.38
C ILE A 72 -6.97 9.56 0.64
N GLU A 73 -7.27 8.32 0.21
CA GLU A 73 -7.31 7.17 1.11
C GLU A 73 -5.93 6.85 1.69
N THR A 74 -4.88 6.82 0.85
CA THR A 74 -3.52 6.52 1.31
C THR A 74 -2.98 7.58 2.27
N LYS A 75 -3.27 8.86 2.02
CA LYS A 75 -2.84 9.97 2.88
C LYS A 75 -3.38 9.86 4.30
N LYS A 76 -4.58 9.29 4.50
CA LYS A 76 -5.17 9.09 5.83
C LYS A 76 -4.32 8.17 6.72
N LEU A 77 -3.62 7.22 6.12
CA LEU A 77 -2.85 6.19 6.84
C LEU A 77 -1.40 6.59 7.08
N PHE A 78 -0.87 7.55 6.33
CA PHE A 78 0.53 7.95 6.44
C PHE A 78 0.90 8.53 7.80
N SER A 79 0.13 9.48 8.34
CA SER A 79 0.44 10.11 9.63
C SER A 79 0.45 9.10 10.79
N PRO A 80 -0.54 8.19 10.92
CA PRO A 80 -0.48 7.10 11.89
C PRO A 80 0.75 6.19 11.73
N ALA A 81 1.09 5.78 10.50
CA ALA A 81 2.26 4.96 10.23
C ALA A 81 3.57 5.66 10.65
N LEU A 82 3.71 6.95 10.31
CA LEU A 82 4.88 7.75 10.65
C LEU A 82 5.05 7.92 12.16
N ALA A 83 3.95 8.05 12.91
CA ALA A 83 4.00 8.16 14.36
C ALA A 83 4.65 6.93 15.03
N LYS A 84 4.44 5.72 14.49
CA LYS A 84 4.99 4.46 15.02
C LYS A 84 6.52 4.38 14.94
N VAL A 85 7.13 5.02 13.93
CA VAL A 85 8.59 5.05 13.75
C VAL A 85 9.22 6.40 14.10
N SER A 86 8.47 7.33 14.69
CA SER A 86 8.92 8.69 14.99
C SER A 86 10.19 8.77 15.85
N LYS A 87 10.42 7.77 16.71
CA LYS A 87 11.61 7.66 17.58
C LYS A 87 12.82 6.99 16.90
N LYS A 88 12.67 6.55 15.65
CA LYS A 88 13.72 5.93 14.82
C LYS A 88 13.97 6.83 13.60
N PRO A 89 14.89 7.82 13.69
CA PRO A 89 15.03 8.85 12.65
C PRO A 89 15.27 8.29 11.25
N THR A 90 16.09 7.25 11.11
CA THR A 90 16.38 6.58 9.83
C THR A 90 15.13 5.90 9.27
N ALA A 91 14.40 5.12 10.08
CA ALA A 91 13.14 4.49 9.66
C ALA A 91 12.06 5.52 9.31
N ALA A 92 11.92 6.60 10.08
CA ALA A 92 10.98 7.68 9.78
C ALA A 92 11.32 8.40 8.46
N LYS A 93 12.61 8.57 8.16
CA LYS A 93 13.06 9.10 6.87
C LYS A 93 12.70 8.13 5.73
N LEU A 94 13.02 6.86 5.87
CA LEU A 94 12.74 5.86 4.82
C LEU A 94 11.25 5.69 4.57
N LEU A 95 10.40 5.78 5.60
CA LEU A 95 8.95 5.75 5.42
C LEU A 95 8.43 6.97 4.64
N LYS A 96 9.02 8.16 4.85
CA LYS A 96 8.73 9.36 4.04
C LYS A 96 9.21 9.20 2.60
N ASP A 97 10.42 8.67 2.41
CA ASP A 97 10.99 8.42 1.08
C ASP A 97 10.14 7.38 0.32
N TYR A 98 9.68 6.35 1.01
CA TYR A 98 8.76 5.34 0.48
C TYR A 98 7.46 5.99 0.04
N TYR A 99 6.85 6.82 0.88
CA TYR A 99 5.60 7.51 0.52
C TYR A 99 5.81 8.47 -0.67
N ALA A 100 6.94 9.18 -0.73
CA ALA A 100 7.27 10.03 -1.87
C ALA A 100 7.43 9.21 -3.17
N ALA A 101 8.14 8.07 -3.11
CA ALA A 101 8.28 7.16 -4.24
C ALA A 101 6.94 6.55 -4.66
N TRP A 102 6.07 6.22 -3.70
CA TRP A 102 4.70 5.81 -3.97
C TRP A 102 3.92 6.90 -4.69
N ILE A 103 3.94 8.16 -4.22
CA ILE A 103 3.26 9.28 -4.88
C ILE A 103 3.75 9.42 -6.32
N THR A 104 5.07 9.36 -6.55
CA THR A 104 5.64 9.44 -7.91
C THR A 104 5.17 8.29 -8.79
N SER A 105 5.23 7.06 -8.28
CA SER A 105 4.77 5.86 -9.00
C SER A 105 3.27 5.93 -9.32
N PHE A 106 2.48 6.37 -8.36
CA PHE A 106 1.04 6.49 -8.45
C PHE A 106 0.63 7.58 -9.46
N ASN A 107 1.33 8.73 -9.48
CA ASN A 107 1.14 9.75 -10.51
C ASN A 107 1.52 9.24 -11.90
N GLY A 108 2.53 8.38 -11.96
CA GLY A 108 2.99 7.76 -13.19
C GLY A 108 2.03 6.73 -13.77
N ILE A 109 0.95 6.34 -13.09
CA ILE A 109 0.00 5.36 -13.65
C ILE A 109 -0.66 5.86 -14.95
N SER A 110 -0.88 7.17 -15.07
CA SER A 110 -1.38 7.73 -16.32
C SER A 110 -0.32 7.58 -17.41
N PRO A 111 -0.69 7.09 -18.61
CA PRO A 111 0.20 7.14 -19.76
C PRO A 111 0.55 8.59 -20.11
N GLU A 112 1.77 8.79 -20.59
CA GLU A 112 2.17 10.07 -21.18
C GLU A 112 1.59 10.20 -22.62
N PRO A 113 1.35 11.43 -23.12
CA PRO A 113 0.90 11.62 -24.49
C PRO A 113 1.87 10.98 -25.50
N GLY A 114 1.36 10.06 -26.33
CA GLY A 114 2.16 9.35 -27.33
C GLY A 114 3.09 8.26 -26.76
N GLU A 115 2.96 7.93 -25.47
CA GLU A 115 3.74 6.85 -24.86
C GLU A 115 3.40 5.50 -25.51
N ARG A 116 4.43 4.76 -25.91
CA ARG A 116 4.26 3.40 -26.45
C ARG A 116 4.00 2.43 -25.29
N LYS A 117 3.17 1.41 -25.54
CA LYS A 117 2.84 0.38 -24.54
C LYS A 117 4.07 -0.22 -23.82
N MET A 118 5.10 -0.62 -24.56
CA MET A 118 6.32 -1.16 -23.93
C MET A 118 7.05 -0.15 -23.05
N ALA A 119 7.07 1.13 -23.45
CA ALA A 119 7.70 2.19 -22.65
C ALA A 119 6.89 2.45 -21.36
N TYR A 120 5.56 2.41 -21.45
CA TYR A 120 4.66 2.46 -20.31
C TYR A 120 4.92 1.32 -19.33
N GLU A 121 4.91 0.07 -19.82
CA GLU A 121 5.13 -1.12 -18.98
C GLU A 121 6.50 -1.07 -18.30
N GLN A 122 7.56 -0.74 -19.04
CA GLN A 122 8.92 -0.56 -18.50
C GLN A 122 8.92 0.48 -17.38
N ARG A 123 8.29 1.64 -17.58
CA ARG A 123 8.22 2.71 -16.58
C ARG A 123 7.45 2.27 -15.34
N GLN A 124 6.34 1.54 -15.49
CA GLN A 124 5.59 0.99 -14.36
C GLN A 124 6.42 -0.01 -13.55
N THR A 125 7.13 -0.93 -14.22
CA THR A 125 7.99 -1.92 -13.56
C THR A 125 9.17 -1.25 -12.84
N SER A 126 9.83 -0.27 -13.46
CA SER A 126 10.93 0.46 -12.82
C SER A 126 10.47 1.26 -11.61
N ALA A 127 9.28 1.85 -11.66
CA ALA A 127 8.70 2.58 -10.54
C ALA A 127 8.38 1.66 -9.36
N GLU A 128 7.81 0.47 -9.64
CA GLU A 128 7.51 -0.56 -8.64
C GLU A 128 8.78 -1.10 -7.96
N ALA A 129 9.81 -1.47 -8.76
CA ALA A 129 11.08 -1.91 -8.21
C ALA A 129 11.72 -0.87 -7.29
N LYS A 130 11.62 0.43 -7.64
CA LYS A 130 12.17 1.50 -6.81
C LYS A 130 11.41 1.66 -5.49
N HIS A 131 10.09 1.57 -5.57
CA HIS A 131 9.22 1.62 -4.40
C HIS A 131 9.50 0.47 -3.43
N ASP A 132 9.66 -0.74 -3.94
CA ASP A 132 9.93 -1.94 -3.14
C ASP A 132 11.33 -1.92 -2.51
N GLU A 133 12.34 -1.43 -3.24
CA GLU A 133 13.69 -1.22 -2.70
C GLU A 133 13.65 -0.34 -1.44
N ILE A 134 12.91 0.78 -1.49
CA ILE A 134 12.83 1.71 -0.36
C ILE A 134 12.07 1.08 0.81
N TRP A 135 11.01 0.32 0.52
CA TRP A 135 10.28 -0.39 1.56
C TRP A 135 11.13 -1.44 2.28
N ASN A 136 11.87 -2.26 1.53
CA ASN A 136 12.75 -3.28 2.11
C ASN A 136 13.81 -2.64 3.02
N ARG A 137 14.37 -1.49 2.60
CA ARG A 137 15.30 -0.71 3.45
C ARG A 137 14.62 -0.17 4.71
N PHE A 138 13.36 0.27 4.59
CA PHE A 138 12.57 0.68 5.75
C PHE A 138 12.38 -0.46 6.74
N GLU A 139 12.02 -1.67 6.29
CA GLU A 139 11.84 -2.83 7.17
C GLU A 139 13.11 -3.16 7.96
N ILE A 140 14.26 -3.17 7.28
CA ILE A 140 15.59 -3.38 7.92
C ILE A 140 15.85 -2.36 9.03
N GLU A 141 15.69 -1.07 8.75
CA GLU A 141 15.97 0.01 9.70
C GLU A 141 14.92 0.12 10.82
N ALA A 142 13.68 -0.25 10.51
CA ALA A 142 12.59 -0.27 11.47
C ALA A 142 12.62 -1.52 12.36
N GLY A 143 13.37 -2.56 11.99
CA GLY A 143 13.47 -3.83 12.72
C GLY A 143 12.18 -4.64 12.65
N PHE A 144 11.55 -4.66 11.46
CA PHE A 144 10.45 -5.55 11.12
C PHE A 144 10.95 -6.84 10.48
#